data_AF-A0A7Y4W3E8-F1
#
_entry.id   AF-A0A7Y4W3E8-F1
#
_cell.length_a   1.000
_cell.length_b   1.000
_cell.length_c   1.000
_cell.angle_alpha   90.00
_cell.angle_beta   90.00
_cell.angle_gamma   90.00
#
_symmetry.space_group_name_H-M   'P 1'
#
loop_
_entity.id
_entity.type
_entity.pdbx_description
1 polymer ?
#
loop_
_entity_poly.entity_id
_entity_poly.type
_entity_poly.pdbx_seq_one_letter_code
_entity_poly.pdbx_strand_id
1 'polypeptide(L)' 'MEGTIFGFTEAQITDFGMTYGVTGLMLLMIFIVGHLAWQSKVGKFGTFILFLGLTFGLVGFVAKFFIQRSLNI' A
#
# COMPACT_ATOMS: atom_id res chain seq x y z
N MET A 1 -20.00 -2.32 25.27
CA MET A 1 -19.12 -3.42 25.73
C MET A 1 -18.07 -3.56 24.64
N GLU A 2 -16.86 -3.02 24.85
CA GLU A 2 -15.77 -3.19 23.90
C GLU A 2 -15.45 -4.68 23.83
N GLY A 3 -15.64 -5.29 22.65
CA GLY A 3 -15.37 -6.70 22.46
C GLY A 3 -13.87 -6.89 22.33
N THR A 4 -13.17 -7.17 23.42
CA THR A 4 -11.76 -7.56 23.35
C THR A 4 -11.65 -8.91 22.65
N ILE A 5 -11.18 -8.90 21.40
CA ILE A 5 -10.81 -10.10 20.66
C ILE A 5 -9.35 -10.39 21.01
N PHE A 6 -9.09 -11.47 21.76
CA PHE A 6 -7.74 -11.85 22.25
C PHE A 6 -7.04 -10.86 23.20
N GLY A 7 -7.78 -9.99 23.90
CA GLY A 7 -7.21 -9.07 24.88
C GLY A 7 -6.64 -7.77 24.29
N PHE A 8 -6.86 -7.51 23.00
CA PHE A 8 -6.57 -6.24 22.34
C PHE A 8 -7.88 -5.49 22.03
N THR A 9 -7.82 -4.16 22.02
CA THR A 9 -8.98 -3.34 21.61
C THR A 9 -9.24 -3.49 20.11
N GLU A 10 -10.50 -3.41 19.70
CA GLU A 10 -10.89 -3.46 18.28
C GLU A 10 -10.17 -2.38 17.46
N ALA A 11 -9.92 -1.23 18.08
CA ALA A 11 -9.12 -0.14 17.52
C ALA A 11 -7.66 -0.55 17.29
N GLN A 12 -7.00 -1.25 18.24
CA GLN A 12 -5.61 -1.70 18.06
C GLN A 12 -5.47 -2.74 16.95
N ILE A 13 -6.40 -3.69 16.86
CA ILE A 13 -6.38 -4.72 15.81
C ILE A 13 -6.60 -4.08 14.44
N THR A 14 -7.51 -3.11 14.37
CA THR A 14 -7.79 -2.35 13.15
C THR A 14 -6.58 -1.53 12.73
N ASP A 15 -5.95 -0.81 13.66
CA ASP A 15 -4.80 0.04 13.35
C ASP A 15 -3.59 -0.80 12.88
N PHE A 16 -3.42 -1.98 13.49
CA PHE A 16 -2.40 -2.94 13.07
C PHE A 16 -2.70 -3.55 11.70
N GLY A 17 -3.96 -3.91 11.42
CA GLY A 17 -4.39 -4.42 10.11
C GLY A 17 -4.31 -3.38 9.00
N MET A 18 -4.67 -2.13 9.30
CA MET A 18 -4.60 -1.00 8.37
C MET A 18 -3.17 -0.59 8.09
N THR A 19 -2.28 -0.65 9.08
CA THR A 19 -0.87 -0.29 8.89
C THR A 19 -0.08 -1.43 8.25
N TYR A 20 -0.09 -2.62 8.83
CA TYR A 20 0.76 -3.73 8.36
C TYR A 20 0.09 -4.58 7.30
N GLY A 21 -1.21 -4.86 7.43
CA GLY A 21 -1.95 -5.67 6.46
C GLY A 21 -2.06 -4.98 5.09
N VAL A 22 -2.51 -3.72 5.08
CA VAL A 22 -2.67 -2.96 3.82
C VAL A 22 -1.32 -2.64 3.18
N THR A 23 -0.32 -2.23 3.97
CA THR A 23 1.04 -1.96 3.43
C THR A 23 1.67 -3.22 2.85
N GLY A 24 1.50 -4.38 3.50
CA GLY A 24 1.97 -5.67 2.98
C GLY A 24 1.28 -6.07 1.67
N LEU A 25 -0.04 -5.89 1.57
CA LEU A 25 -0.79 -6.13 0.34
C LEU A 25 -0.39 -5.16 -0.79
N MET A 26 -0.06 -3.91 -0.46
CA MET A 26 0.38 -2.94 -1.44
C MET A 26 1.79 -3.26 -1.99
N LEU A 27 2.71 -3.71 -1.13
CA LEU A 27 4.01 -4.22 -1.57
C LEU A 27 3.87 -5.42 -2.51
N LEU A 28 2.92 -6.32 -2.23
CA LEU A 28 2.60 -7.43 -3.14
C LEU A 28 2.11 -6.94 -4.51
N MET A 29 1.25 -5.92 -4.57
CA MET A 29 0.84 -5.33 -5.85
C MET A 29 2.05 -4.76 -6.63
N ILE A 30 2.93 -4.02 -5.96
CA ILE A 30 4.14 -3.46 -6.57
C ILE A 30 5.04 -4.56 -7.14
N PHE A 31 5.22 -5.63 -6.37
CA PHE A 31 6.03 -6.78 -6.78
C PHE A 31 5.45 -7.49 -8.01
N ILE A 32 4.14 -7.74 -8.03
CA ILE A 32 3.45 -8.39 -9.15
C ILE A 32 3.54 -7.52 -10.42
N VAL A 33 3.30 -6.21 -10.30
CA VAL A 33 3.39 -5.29 -11.44
C VAL A 33 4.82 -5.17 -11.96
N GLY A 34 5.81 -5.12 -11.07
CA GLY A 34 7.23 -5.12 -11.45
C GLY A 34 7.64 -6.40 -12.18
N HIS A 35 7.22 -7.55 -11.65
CA HIS A 35 7.48 -8.85 -12.29
C HIS A 35 6.78 -8.95 -13.66
N LEU A 36 5.55 -8.44 -13.77
CA LEU A 36 4.81 -8.37 -15.03
C LEU A 36 5.49 -7.42 -16.05
N ALA A 37 6.01 -6.27 -15.60
CA ALA A 37 6.74 -5.34 -16.44
C ALA A 37 7.98 -5.98 -17.08
N TRP A 38 8.71 -6.80 -16.32
CA TRP A 38 9.88 -7.56 -16.82
C TRP A 38 9.49 -8.73 -17.72
N GLN A 39 8.46 -9.50 -17.36
CA GLN A 39 7.99 -10.65 -18.14
C GLN A 39 7.31 -10.25 -19.45
N SER A 40 6.49 -9.20 -19.45
CA SER A 40 5.61 -8.89 -20.57
C SER A 40 6.30 -8.21 -21.76
N LYS A 41 7.63 -7.98 -21.74
CA LYS A 41 8.36 -7.27 -22.82
C LYS A 41 7.54 -6.07 -23.35
N VAL A 42 6.98 -5.25 -22.47
CA VAL A 42 6.01 -4.17 -22.81
C VAL A 42 6.65 -3.03 -23.64
N GLY A 43 7.83 -3.25 -24.21
CA GLY A 43 8.63 -2.24 -24.88
C GLY A 43 9.14 -1.17 -23.92
N LYS A 44 9.95 -0.26 -24.47
CA LYS A 44 10.50 0.89 -23.72
C LYS A 44 9.39 1.82 -23.21
N PHE A 45 8.31 1.93 -23.99
CA PHE A 45 7.17 2.81 -23.68
C PHE A 45 6.27 2.26 -22.57
N GLY A 46 5.99 0.96 -22.58
CA GLY A 46 5.20 0.33 -21.53
C GLY A 46 5.90 0.29 -20.19
N THR A 47 7.22 0.04 -20.18
CA THR A 47 8.01 0.13 -18.94
C THR A 47 8.00 1.55 -18.38
N PHE A 48 8.08 2.59 -19.23
CA PHE A 48 8.01 4.00 -18.81
C PHE A 48 6.67 4.34 -18.15
N ILE A 49 5.56 3.92 -18.74
CA ILE A 49 4.21 4.16 -18.20
C ILE A 49 3.98 3.35 -16.91
N LEU A 50 4.44 2.10 -16.87
CA LEU A 50 4.37 1.27 -15.65
C LEU A 50 5.18 1.90 -14.52
N PHE A 51 6.38 2.41 -14.81
CA PHE A 51 7.20 3.07 -13.80
C PHE A 51 6.53 4.36 -13.29
N LEU A 52 5.94 5.17 -14.19
CA LEU A 52 5.19 6.36 -13.78
C LEU A 52 3.98 6.00 -12.92
N GLY A 53 3.14 5.06 -13.37
CA GLY A 53 1.96 4.62 -12.60
C GLY A 53 2.33 4.01 -11.25
N LEU A 54 3.38 3.21 -11.20
CA LEU A 54 3.88 2.61 -9.97
C LEU A 54 4.39 3.66 -8.99
N THR A 55 5.21 4.60 -9.46
CA THR A 55 5.76 5.68 -8.62
C THR A 55 4.65 6.59 -8.13
N PHE A 56 3.66 6.93 -8.96
CA PHE A 56 2.49 7.70 -8.55
C PHE A 56 1.64 6.97 -7.51
N GLY A 57 1.42 5.65 -7.67
CA GLY A 57 0.67 4.84 -6.71
C GLY A 57 1.35 4.78 -5.33
N LEU A 58 2.67 4.61 -5.32
CA LEU A 58 3.48 4.55 -4.10
C LEU A 58 3.55 5.91 -3.40
N VAL A 59 3.75 6.98 -4.17
CA VAL A 59 3.72 8.37 -3.67
C VAL A 59 2.34 8.72 -3.11
N GLY A 60 1.24 8.34 -3.78
CA GLY A 60 -0.12 8.58 -3.30
C GLY A 60 -0.41 7.86 -1.97
N PHE A 61 0.07 6.62 -1.82
CA PHE A 61 -0.07 5.88 -0.57
C PHE A 61 0.72 6.52 0.59
N VAL A 62 1.97 6.90 0.34
CA VAL A 62 2.79 7.58 1.34
C VAL A 62 2.22 8.96 1.68
N ALA A 63 1.75 9.70 0.68
CA ALA A 63 1.10 11.00 0.86
C ALA A 63 -0.15 10.89 1.73
N LYS A 64 -1.00 9.87 1.54
CA LYS A 64 -2.15 9.61 2.42
C LYS A 64 -1.71 9.49 3.89
N PHE A 65 -0.67 8.71 4.15
CA PHE A 65 -0.16 8.51 5.51
C PHE A 65 0.40 9.80 6.10
N PHE A 66 1.10 10.59 5.28
CA PHE A 66 1.63 11.89 5.66
C PHE A 66 0.53 12.92 5.96
N ILE A 67 -0.55 12.90 5.17
CA ILE A 67 -1.72 13.75 5.32
C ILE A 67 -2.50 13.37 6.58
N GLN A 68 -2.75 12.08 6.84
CA GLN A 68 -3.35 11.60 8.09
C GLN A 68 -2.54 12.06 9.31
N ARG A 69 -1.22 11.90 9.26
CA ARG A 69 -0.32 12.34 10.33
C ARG A 69 -0.35 13.86 10.52
N SER A 70 -0.37 14.64 9.43
CA SER A 70 -0.35 16.10 9.48
C SER A 70 -1.70 16.69 9.92
N LEU A 71 -2.82 16.06 9.56
CA LEU A 71 -4.16 16.45 10.02
C LEU A 71 -4.55 15.85 11.38
N ASN A 72 -3.72 14.98 11.96
CA ASN A 72 -3.98 14.31 13.24
C ASN A 72 -5.29 13.49 13.26
N ILE A 73 -5.56 12.77 12.17
CA ILE A 73 -6.71 11.87 11.97
C ILE A 73 -6.19 10.50 11.54
#